data_AF-A0A0S7ZJN9-F1
#
_entry.id   AF-A0A0S7ZJN9-F1
#
_cell.length_a   1.000
_cell.length_b   1.000
_cell.length_c   1.000
_cell.angle_alpha   90.00
_cell.angle_beta   90.00
_cell.angle_gamma   90.00
#
_symmetry.space_group_name_H-M   'P 1'
#
loop_
_entity.id
_entity.type
_entity.pdbx_description
1 polymer ?
#
loop_
_entity_poly.entity_id
_entity_poly.type
_entity_poly.pdbx_seq_one_letter_code
_entity_poly.pdbx_strand_id
1 'polypeptide(L)'
;MSEIRATTAVLAMVLVCMALAAGARLSAQEPPSGGPDSGSAASDYVPQTTKDPTVPVDELQLLVRPLTAGELIVEADAWLGLLQAKVREISEREIAAKRQRAQIESIERLAEAAEAASRAQEEAAAAVTAARDSGDAEALEDARNREAEAAARREAAVAAADSARALLRAA
;
A
#
# COMPACT_ATOMS: atom_id res chain seq x y z
N MET A 1 -4.24 29.22 -5.57
CA MET A 1 -5.69 29.35 -5.90
C MET A 1 -6.13 28.37 -7.01
N SER A 2 -5.55 27.16 -7.11
CA SER A 2 -5.95 26.15 -8.10
C SER A 2 -6.59 24.90 -7.49
N GLU A 3 -6.52 24.70 -6.17
CA GLU A 3 -6.92 23.42 -5.56
C GLU A 3 -8.37 23.37 -5.04
N ILE A 4 -9.08 24.50 -5.02
CA ILE A 4 -10.48 24.56 -4.54
C ILE A 4 -11.48 24.19 -5.67
N ARG A 5 -11.02 24.15 -6.94
CA ARG A 5 -11.88 23.88 -8.10
C ARG A 5 -12.06 22.39 -8.41
N ALA A 6 -11.18 21.52 -7.91
CA ALA A 6 -11.25 20.08 -8.19
C ALA A 6 -12.25 19.34 -7.29
N THR A 7 -12.48 19.84 -6.08
CA THR A 7 -13.37 19.20 -5.09
C THR A 7 -14.86 19.45 -5.34
N THR A 8 -15.21 20.52 -6.07
CA THR A 8 -16.60 20.84 -6.41
C THR A 8 -17.16 20.02 -7.58
N ALA A 9 -16.29 19.48 -8.46
CA ALA A 9 -16.71 18.65 -9.58
C ALA A 9 -17.08 17.21 -9.16
N VAL A 10 -16.39 16.67 -8.15
CA VAL A 10 -16.62 15.29 -7.66
C VAL A 10 -17.91 15.21 -6.84
N LEU A 11 -18.28 16.27 -6.11
CA LEU A 11 -19.50 16.32 -5.31
C LEU A 11 -20.78 16.42 -6.17
N ALA A 12 -20.71 17.02 -7.37
CA ALA A 12 -21.84 17.15 -8.28
C ALA A 12 -22.17 15.85 -9.04
N MET A 13 -21.23 14.92 -9.16
CA MET A 13 -21.43 13.65 -9.87
C MET A 13 -22.01 12.55 -8.96
N VAL A 14 -21.84 12.65 -7.63
CA VAL A 14 -22.39 11.68 -6.66
C VAL A 14 -23.86 11.97 -6.31
N LEU A 15 -24.32 13.22 -6.47
CA LEU A 15 -25.69 13.64 -6.13
C LEU A 15 -26.72 13.48 -7.26
N VAL A 16 -26.30 13.19 -8.49
CA VAL A 16 -27.20 12.95 -9.64
C VAL A 16 -27.66 11.48 -9.73
N CYS A 17 -26.96 10.54 -9.08
CA CYS A 17 -27.33 9.11 -9.12
C CYS A 17 -28.31 8.65 -8.02
N MET A 18 -28.68 9.51 -7.06
CA MET A 18 -29.54 9.14 -5.92
C MET A 18 -31.02 9.52 -6.09
N ALA A 19 -31.48 9.98 -7.27
CA ALA A 19 -32.82 10.55 -7.45
C ALA A 19 -33.65 9.95 -8.61
N LEU A 20 -33.45 8.69 -9.00
CA LEU A 20 -34.26 8.02 -10.04
C LEU A 20 -34.58 6.56 -9.68
N ALA A 21 -35.41 6.34 -8.65
CA ALA A 21 -36.12 5.05 -8.48
C ALA A 21 -37.33 5.10 -7.52
N ALA A 22 -37.96 6.26 -7.33
CA ALA A 22 -39.23 6.35 -6.59
C ALA A 22 -40.39 6.51 -7.57
N GLY A 23 -41.21 5.46 -7.72
CA GLY A 23 -42.61 5.60 -8.11
C GLY A 23 -43.03 5.00 -9.45
N ALA A 24 -43.29 3.69 -9.48
CA ALA A 24 -44.43 3.13 -10.20
C ALA A 24 -44.90 1.85 -9.50
N ARG A 25 -45.97 1.96 -8.70
CA ARG A 25 -46.80 0.79 -8.35
C ARG A 25 -47.76 0.56 -9.51
N LEU A 26 -47.70 -0.61 -10.13
CA LEU A 26 -48.79 -1.13 -10.94
C LEU A 26 -49.14 -2.54 -10.45
N SER A 27 -50.41 -2.72 -10.11
CA SER A 27 -50.98 -3.91 -9.49
C SER A 27 -50.93 -5.16 -10.38
N ALA A 28 -50.63 -6.28 -9.72
CA ALA A 28 -51.28 -7.59 -9.79
C ALA A 28 -51.77 -8.15 -11.13
N GLN A 29 -51.18 -9.27 -11.54
CA GLN A 29 -51.95 -10.43 -11.99
C GLN A 29 -51.19 -11.75 -11.69
N GLU A 30 -51.83 -12.61 -10.91
CA GLU A 30 -51.59 -14.05 -10.76
C GLU A 30 -52.93 -14.74 -11.12
N PRO A 31 -53.03 -16.07 -11.35
CA PRO A 31 -52.04 -17.12 -11.71
C PRO A 31 -52.63 -17.92 -12.94
N PRO A 32 -52.37 -19.21 -13.31
CA PRO A 32 -51.94 -20.36 -12.49
C PRO A 32 -50.96 -21.39 -13.10
N SER A 33 -50.50 -22.25 -12.18
CA SER A 33 -50.38 -23.71 -12.34
C SER A 33 -49.00 -24.28 -12.67
N GLY A 34 -48.35 -24.77 -11.61
CA GLY A 34 -47.99 -26.18 -11.52
C GLY A 34 -46.81 -26.67 -12.35
N GLY A 35 -45.62 -26.63 -11.76
CA GLY A 35 -44.54 -27.56 -12.04
C GLY A 35 -43.86 -27.91 -10.71
N PRO A 36 -43.71 -29.20 -10.35
CA PRO A 36 -43.05 -29.58 -9.10
C PRO A 36 -41.55 -29.29 -9.21
N ASP A 37 -41.03 -28.63 -8.18
CA ASP A 37 -39.67 -28.78 -7.66
C ASP A 37 -38.51 -28.53 -8.64
N SER A 38 -38.08 -27.28 -8.78
CA SER A 38 -36.70 -26.92 -9.19
C SER A 38 -36.02 -26.05 -8.14
N GLY A 39 -36.22 -26.42 -6.87
CA GLY A 39 -35.63 -25.74 -5.72
C GLY A 39 -34.97 -26.72 -4.75
N SER A 40 -34.24 -27.73 -5.22
CA SER A 40 -33.45 -28.61 -4.33
C SER A 40 -32.43 -29.50 -5.06
N ALA A 41 -31.65 -28.97 -6.01
CA ALA A 41 -30.53 -29.71 -6.61
C ALA A 41 -29.17 -29.01 -6.47
N ALA A 42 -29.13 -27.75 -6.05
CA ALA A 42 -27.89 -26.97 -5.95
C ALA A 42 -27.13 -27.16 -4.61
N SER A 43 -27.64 -27.95 -3.65
CA SER A 43 -26.96 -28.05 -2.33
C SER A 43 -25.75 -28.97 -2.31
N ASP A 44 -25.67 -29.94 -3.23
CA ASP A 44 -24.69 -31.03 -3.16
C ASP A 44 -23.63 -30.97 -4.27
N TYR A 45 -23.75 -30.02 -5.20
CA TYR A 45 -22.77 -29.83 -6.27
C TYR A 45 -21.47 -29.25 -5.72
N VAL A 46 -20.34 -29.85 -6.11
CA VAL A 46 -19.00 -29.41 -5.70
C VAL A 46 -18.31 -28.76 -6.91
N PRO A 47 -17.71 -27.57 -6.77
CA PRO A 47 -16.96 -26.93 -7.84
C PRO A 47 -15.84 -27.83 -8.38
N GLN A 48 -15.76 -27.98 -9.69
CA GLN A 48 -14.74 -28.77 -10.36
C GLN A 48 -13.75 -27.89 -11.11
N THR A 49 -14.19 -26.78 -11.68
CA THR A 49 -13.36 -26.01 -12.62
C THR A 49 -12.25 -25.21 -11.94
N THR A 50 -12.39 -24.88 -10.67
CA THR A 50 -11.35 -24.20 -9.87
C THR A 50 -10.17 -25.09 -9.49
N LYS A 51 -10.24 -26.41 -9.71
CA LYS A 51 -9.14 -27.36 -9.45
C LYS A 51 -7.94 -27.13 -10.36
N ASP A 52 -8.20 -26.67 -11.58
CA ASP A 52 -7.18 -26.20 -12.51
C ASP A 52 -7.50 -24.75 -12.92
N PRO A 53 -7.00 -23.76 -12.17
CA PRO A 53 -7.22 -22.35 -12.48
C PRO A 53 -6.61 -21.88 -13.81
N THR A 54 -5.78 -22.71 -14.44
CA THR A 54 -5.04 -22.38 -15.67
C THR A 54 -5.72 -22.89 -16.93
N VAL A 55 -6.88 -23.56 -16.78
CA VAL A 55 -7.69 -24.03 -17.91
C VAL A 55 -7.97 -22.87 -18.89
N PRO A 56 -7.73 -23.06 -20.20
CA PRO A 56 -8.08 -22.07 -21.21
C PRO A 56 -9.56 -21.70 -21.17
N VAL A 57 -9.88 -20.44 -21.48
CA VAL A 57 -11.26 -19.93 -21.38
C VAL A 57 -12.21 -20.68 -22.33
N ASP A 58 -11.74 -21.07 -23.51
CA ASP A 58 -12.50 -21.86 -24.49
C ASP A 58 -12.77 -23.30 -24.00
N GLU A 59 -11.82 -23.93 -23.32
CA GLU A 59 -12.04 -25.21 -22.64
C GLU A 59 -13.01 -25.06 -21.45
N LEU A 60 -12.86 -24.00 -20.65
CA LEU A 60 -13.79 -23.69 -19.55
C LEU A 60 -15.23 -23.52 -20.07
N GLN A 61 -15.42 -22.87 -21.23
CA GLN A 61 -16.74 -22.75 -21.87
C GLN A 61 -17.35 -24.10 -22.27
N LEU A 62 -16.54 -25.11 -22.59
CA LEU A 62 -17.01 -26.47 -22.84
C LEU A 62 -17.40 -27.16 -21.53
N LEU A 63 -16.60 -26.98 -20.47
CA LEU A 63 -16.81 -27.59 -19.15
C LEU A 63 -18.07 -27.06 -18.43
N VAL A 64 -18.39 -25.77 -18.59
CA VAL A 64 -19.52 -25.14 -17.90
C VAL A 64 -20.85 -25.24 -18.66
N ARG A 65 -20.82 -25.52 -19.96
CA ARG A 65 -22.01 -25.66 -20.81
C ARG A 65 -23.04 -26.70 -20.35
N PRO A 66 -22.65 -27.90 -19.86
CA PRO A 66 -23.61 -28.87 -19.36
C PRO A 66 -24.18 -28.52 -17.99
N LEU A 67 -23.65 -27.50 -17.30
CA LEU A 67 -24.07 -27.15 -15.93
C LEU A 67 -25.40 -26.39 -15.94
N THR A 68 -26.21 -26.67 -14.93
CA THR A 68 -27.43 -25.93 -14.63
C THR A 68 -27.13 -24.54 -14.05
N ALA A 69 -28.13 -23.67 -14.00
CA ALA A 69 -27.98 -22.34 -13.40
C ALA A 69 -27.52 -22.39 -11.93
N GLY A 70 -28.01 -23.36 -11.14
CA GLY A 70 -27.59 -23.52 -9.75
C GLY A 70 -26.12 -23.94 -9.61
N GLU A 71 -25.67 -24.87 -10.45
CA GLU A 71 -24.27 -25.34 -10.47
C GLU A 71 -23.33 -24.24 -10.98
N LEU A 72 -23.75 -23.43 -11.95
CA LEU A 72 -22.99 -22.27 -12.42
C LEU A 72 -22.78 -21.22 -11.33
N ILE A 73 -23.76 -21.00 -10.46
CA ILE A 73 -23.60 -20.10 -9.30
C ILE A 73 -22.53 -20.65 -8.36
N VAL A 74 -22.56 -21.96 -8.08
CA VAL A 74 -21.56 -22.62 -7.22
C VAL A 74 -20.15 -22.52 -7.82
N GLU A 75 -19.98 -22.75 -9.13
CA GLU A 75 -18.69 -22.55 -9.81
C GLU A 75 -18.24 -21.07 -9.75
N ALA A 76 -19.14 -20.13 -10.03
CA ALA A 76 -18.83 -18.70 -10.01
C ALA A 76 -18.38 -18.22 -8.62
N ASP A 77 -19.07 -18.66 -7.56
CA ASP A 77 -18.70 -18.36 -6.18
C ASP A 77 -17.33 -18.95 -5.83
N ALA A 78 -17.02 -20.16 -6.29
CA ALA A 78 -15.72 -20.79 -6.09
C ALA A 78 -14.60 -20.01 -6.79
N TRP A 79 -14.81 -19.58 -8.04
CA TRP A 79 -13.86 -18.74 -8.77
C TRP A 79 -13.66 -17.37 -8.12
N LEU A 80 -14.74 -16.75 -7.65
CA LEU A 80 -14.67 -15.49 -6.91
C LEU A 80 -13.86 -15.67 -5.62
N GLY A 81 -14.10 -16.76 -4.87
CA GLY A 81 -13.34 -17.08 -3.67
C GLY A 81 -11.85 -17.26 -3.94
N LEU A 82 -11.50 -17.99 -5.01
CA LEU A 82 -10.12 -18.17 -5.44
C LEU A 82 -9.46 -16.82 -5.81
N LEU A 83 -10.16 -15.99 -6.58
CA LEU A 83 -9.68 -14.67 -6.97
C LEU A 83 -9.47 -13.77 -5.76
N GLN A 84 -10.43 -13.72 -4.82
CA GLN A 84 -10.32 -12.94 -3.60
C GLN A 84 -9.14 -13.38 -2.73
N ALA A 85 -8.91 -14.70 -2.61
CA ALA A 85 -7.75 -15.23 -1.89
C ALA A 85 -6.44 -14.77 -2.52
N LYS A 86 -6.33 -14.80 -3.86
CA LYS A 86 -5.14 -14.35 -4.58
C LYS A 86 -4.93 -12.84 -4.52
N VAL A 87 -5.99 -12.05 -4.63
CA VAL A 87 -5.92 -10.59 -4.46
C VAL A 87 -5.46 -10.24 -3.05
N ARG A 88 -5.97 -10.94 -2.02
CA ARG A 88 -5.52 -10.75 -0.64
C ARG A 88 -4.03 -11.08 -0.49
N GLU A 89 -3.59 -12.23 -1.00
CA GLU A 89 -2.18 -12.64 -0.96
C GLU A 89 -1.26 -11.59 -1.61
N ILE A 90 -1.61 -11.10 -2.80
CA ILE A 90 -0.85 -10.06 -3.50
C ILE A 90 -0.85 -8.76 -2.71
N SER A 91 -2.01 -8.34 -2.21
CA SER A 91 -2.16 -7.09 -1.45
C SER A 91 -1.31 -7.10 -0.17
N GLU A 92 -1.31 -8.22 0.57
CA GLU A 92 -0.49 -8.38 1.78
C GLU A 92 1.01 -8.28 1.46
N ARG A 93 1.44 -8.93 0.37
CA ARG A 93 2.84 -8.84 -0.11
C ARG A 93 3.21 -7.41 -0.53
N GLU A 94 2.33 -6.72 -1.24
CA GLU A 94 2.55 -5.32 -1.63
C GLU A 94 2.62 -4.39 -0.41
N ILE A 95 1.75 -4.59 0.59
CA ILE A 95 1.79 -3.82 1.83
C ILE A 95 3.11 -4.06 2.56
N ALA A 96 3.55 -5.32 2.66
CA ALA A 96 4.83 -5.66 3.29
C ALA A 96 6.01 -5.00 2.55
N ALA A 97 6.04 -5.09 1.22
CA ALA A 97 7.07 -4.47 0.39
C ALA A 97 7.10 -2.94 0.53
N LYS A 98 5.93 -2.28 0.56
CA LYS A 98 5.82 -0.83 0.79
C LYS A 98 6.37 -0.42 2.15
N ARG A 99 6.03 -1.17 3.21
CA ARG A 99 6.53 -0.91 4.57
C ARG A 99 8.04 -1.07 4.65
N GLN A 100 8.58 -2.14 4.06
CA GLN A 100 10.02 -2.36 4.03
C GLN A 100 10.75 -1.26 3.27
N ARG A 101 10.23 -0.82 2.12
CA ARG A 101 10.79 0.29 1.36
C ARG A 101 10.81 1.59 2.17
N ALA A 102 9.72 1.92 2.85
CA ALA A 102 9.66 3.12 3.70
C ALA A 102 10.70 3.08 4.84
N GLN A 103 10.97 1.90 5.41
CA GLN A 103 12.02 1.73 6.42
C GLN A 103 13.42 1.94 5.82
N ILE A 104 13.70 1.35 4.65
CA ILE A 104 14.97 1.52 3.94
C ILE A 104 15.21 2.99 3.61
N GLU A 105 14.24 3.68 3.01
CA GLU A 105 14.34 5.12 2.69
C GLU A 105 14.60 5.96 3.94
N SER A 106 14.00 5.60 5.08
CA SER A 106 14.27 6.29 6.34
C SER A 106 15.71 6.09 6.83
N ILE A 107 16.24 4.88 6.69
CA ILE A 107 17.62 4.57 7.09
C ILE A 107 18.63 5.23 6.13
N GLU A 108 18.35 5.26 4.84
CA GLU A 108 19.16 5.97 3.85
C GLU A 108 19.25 7.46 4.18
N ARG A 109 18.13 8.12 4.48
CA ARG A 109 18.14 9.53 4.92
C ARG A 109 18.97 9.75 6.19
N LEU A 110 18.92 8.83 7.15
CA LEU A 110 19.72 8.91 8.37
C LEU A 110 21.22 8.70 8.08
N ALA A 111 21.55 7.79 7.16
CA ALA A 111 22.92 7.57 6.73
C ALA A 111 23.50 8.81 6.01
N GLU A 112 22.73 9.41 5.10
CA GLU A 112 23.10 10.66 4.43
C GLU A 112 23.32 11.81 5.42
N ALA A 113 22.45 11.93 6.44
CA ALA A 113 22.60 12.92 7.50
C ALA A 113 23.88 12.67 8.33
N ALA A 114 24.21 11.42 8.64
CA ALA A 114 25.43 11.06 9.36
C ALA A 114 26.70 11.36 8.55
N GLU A 115 26.68 11.11 7.24
CA GLU A 115 27.77 11.48 6.34
C GLU A 115 27.93 13.00 6.23
N ALA A 116 26.83 13.74 6.08
CA ALA A 116 26.86 15.20 6.04
C ALA A 116 27.40 15.79 7.35
N ALA A 117 26.99 15.24 8.50
CA ALA A 117 27.51 15.67 9.80
C ALA A 117 29.00 15.33 9.98
N SER A 118 29.48 14.21 9.41
CA SER A 118 30.91 13.87 9.41
C SER A 118 31.73 14.86 8.59
N ARG A 119 31.26 15.22 7.38
CA ARG A 119 31.90 16.28 6.57
C ARG A 119 31.94 17.63 7.30
N ALA A 120 30.84 18.01 7.92
CA ALA A 120 30.78 19.26 8.69
C ALA A 120 31.75 19.26 9.89
N GLN A 121 31.97 18.12 10.55
CA GLN A 121 32.96 18.00 11.60
C GLN A 121 34.39 18.16 11.05
N GLU A 122 34.71 17.52 9.92
CA GLU A 122 36.02 17.64 9.27
C GLU A 122 36.32 19.10 8.86
N GLU A 123 35.34 19.78 8.27
CA GLU A 123 35.45 21.20 7.91
C GLU A 123 35.64 22.08 9.16
N ALA A 124 34.92 21.80 10.25
CA ALA A 124 35.08 22.55 11.49
C ALA A 124 36.46 22.32 12.15
N ALA A 125 36.96 21.09 12.14
CA ALA A 125 38.31 20.77 12.63
C ALA A 125 39.41 21.45 11.78
N ALA A 126 39.22 21.53 10.46
CA ALA A 126 40.10 22.29 9.59
C ALA A 126 40.07 23.79 9.90
N ALA A 127 38.89 24.35 10.19
CA ALA A 127 38.73 25.75 10.59
C ALA A 127 39.43 26.06 11.93
N VAL A 128 39.42 25.13 12.90
CA VAL A 128 40.19 25.27 14.15
C VAL A 128 41.68 25.35 13.88
N THR A 129 42.18 24.51 12.97
CA THR A 129 43.60 24.52 12.57
C THR A 129 43.96 25.86 11.93
N ALA A 130 43.15 26.33 10.97
CA ALA A 130 43.37 27.62 10.30
C ALA A 130 43.33 28.82 11.26
N ALA A 131 42.37 28.84 12.21
CA ALA A 131 42.26 29.91 13.19
C ALA A 131 43.41 29.89 14.23
N ARG A 132 43.93 28.69 14.54
CA ARG A 132 45.13 28.57 15.38
C ARG A 132 46.35 29.17 14.68
N ASP A 133 46.50 28.92 13.39
CA ASP A 133 47.64 29.40 12.60
C ASP A 133 47.59 30.92 12.35
N SER A 134 46.41 31.53 12.33
CA SER A 134 46.27 32.99 12.20
C SER A 134 46.63 33.77 13.48
N GLY A 135 46.66 33.10 14.64
CA GLY A 135 46.93 33.72 15.93
C GLY A 135 45.79 34.59 16.47
N ASP A 136 44.62 34.57 15.82
CA ASP A 136 43.43 35.29 16.26
C ASP A 136 42.69 34.47 17.33
N ALA A 137 42.72 34.96 18.56
CA ALA A 137 42.15 34.27 19.72
C ALA A 137 40.62 34.17 19.65
N GLU A 138 39.93 35.19 19.13
CA GLU A 138 38.48 35.22 19.00
C GLU A 138 38.03 34.24 17.91
N ALA A 139 38.71 34.27 16.75
CA ALA A 139 38.45 33.32 15.67
C ALA A 139 38.71 31.86 16.09
N LEU A 140 39.71 31.61 16.94
CA LEU A 140 40.02 30.29 17.47
C LEU A 140 38.95 29.78 18.42
N GLU A 141 38.43 30.63 19.31
CA GLU A 141 37.33 30.28 20.22
C GLU A 141 36.05 29.94 19.45
N ASP A 142 35.68 30.78 18.48
CA ASP A 142 34.54 30.54 17.61
C ASP A 142 34.67 29.26 16.77
N ALA A 143 35.87 28.96 16.27
CA ALA A 143 36.12 27.73 15.52
C ALA A 143 35.97 26.49 16.43
N ARG A 144 36.46 26.54 17.67
CA ARG A 144 36.33 25.44 18.64
C ARG A 144 34.87 25.20 19.05
N ASN A 145 34.10 26.27 19.24
CA ASN A 145 32.67 26.15 19.53
C ASN A 145 31.93 25.47 18.36
N ARG A 146 32.23 25.87 17.12
CA ARG A 146 31.66 25.24 15.92
C ARG A 146 32.10 23.78 15.75
N GLU A 147 33.35 23.46 16.06
CA GLU A 147 33.85 22.08 16.05
C GLU A 147 33.12 21.22 17.09
N ALA A 148 32.95 21.72 18.32
CA ALA A 148 32.23 21.03 19.38
C ALA A 148 30.76 20.78 18.99
N GLU A 149 30.09 21.78 18.42
CA GLU A 149 28.72 21.62 17.90
C GLU A 149 28.65 20.60 16.74
N ALA A 150 29.60 20.64 15.80
CA ALA A 150 29.65 19.72 14.68
C ALA A 150 29.93 18.28 15.14
N ALA A 151 30.82 18.10 16.13
CA ALA A 151 31.10 16.82 16.75
C ALA A 151 29.86 16.24 17.45
N ALA A 152 29.15 17.06 18.24
CA ALA A 152 27.91 16.64 18.90
C ALA A 152 26.82 16.27 17.88
N ARG A 153 26.67 17.05 16.80
CA ARG A 153 25.72 16.75 15.70
C ARG A 153 26.06 15.45 15.00
N ARG A 154 27.35 15.18 14.74
CA ARG A 154 27.79 13.92 14.14
C ARG A 154 27.51 12.74 15.05
N GLU A 155 27.85 12.85 16.32
CA GLU A 155 27.59 11.78 17.29
C GLU A 155 26.10 11.43 17.34
N ALA A 156 25.24 12.44 17.43
CA ALA A 156 23.79 12.25 17.40
C ALA A 156 23.31 11.62 16.08
N ALA A 157 23.82 12.04 14.93
CA ALA A 157 23.42 11.52 13.63
C ALA A 157 23.88 10.07 13.41
N VAL A 158 25.11 9.73 13.81
CA VAL A 158 25.64 8.36 13.74
C VAL A 158 24.88 7.43 14.68
N ALA A 159 24.63 7.86 15.93
CA ALA A 159 23.85 7.08 16.89
C ALA A 159 22.43 6.80 16.38
N ALA A 160 21.78 7.80 15.76
CA ALA A 160 20.45 7.64 15.17
C ALA A 160 20.47 6.65 13.99
N ALA A 161 21.47 6.74 13.10
CA ALA A 161 21.62 5.83 11.96
C ALA A 161 21.89 4.38 12.41
N ASP A 162 22.75 4.19 13.40
CA ASP A 162 23.09 2.87 13.94
C ASP A 162 21.91 2.24 14.70
N SER A 163 21.18 3.04 15.48
CA SER A 163 19.95 2.60 16.14
C SER A 163 18.90 2.14 15.12
N ALA A 164 18.69 2.92 14.05
CA ALA A 164 17.75 2.55 12.99
C ALA A 164 18.16 1.28 12.24
N ARG A 165 19.46 1.10 11.96
CA ARG A 165 19.99 -0.14 11.36
C ARG A 165 19.85 -1.34 12.28
N ALA A 166 20.04 -1.16 13.59
CA ALA A 166 19.87 -2.22 14.57
C ALA A 166 18.41 -2.70 14.64
N LEU A 167 17.45 -1.77 14.62
CA LEU A 167 16.02 -2.10 14.60
C LEU A 167 15.64 -2.88 13.32
N LEU A 168 16.16 -2.50 12.16
CA LEU A 168 15.90 -3.23 10.92
C LEU A 168 16.46 -4.67 10.94
N ARG A 169 17.62 -4.89 11.57
CA ARG A 169 18.20 -6.24 11.68
C ARG A 169 17.46 -7.15 12.68
N ALA A 170 16.72 -6.55 13.61
CA ALA A 170 15.96 -7.28 14.62
C ALA A 170 14.52 -7.59 14.19
N ALA A 171 14.05 -6.98 13.10
CA ALA A 171 12.73 -7.18 12.51
C ALA A 171 12.74 -8.32 11.48
#